data_AF-A0A217EGE5-F1
#
_entry.id   AF-A0A217EGE5-F1
#
_cell.length_a   1.000
_cell.length_b   1.000
_cell.length_c   1.000
_cell.angle_alpha   90.00
_cell.angle_beta   90.00
_cell.angle_gamma   90.00
#
_symmetry.space_group_name_H-M   'P 1'
#
loop_
_entity.id
_entity.type
_entity.pdbx_description
1 polymer ?
#
loop_
_entity_poly.entity_id
_entity_poly.type
_entity_poly.pdbx_seq_one_letter_code
_entity_poly.pdbx_strand_id
1 'polypeptide(L)'
;MWKKIRVIILLFILGYVAFQAWQDSNQNWDKPVVVLLHPINADGRATTAAYIQNLSAPEFYEIRDYLAQTAKRYQKKGDFMMVLGRTLEEAPPKVEANANVFDTILWSLKFRYYAWQQEKAADGYSTVTLYLNYYDSSATKSLKHSTALERGRIGIANIFANAEQEPQNNVIITHELLHAFGAKDKYDLKTGQPIYPQGYANPTQSPLLPQHRAELMAGYIPITEQKSVMPRNLQRTVINDETAKEVGWISTHWWN
;
A
#
# COMPACT_ATOMS: atom_id res chain seq x y z
N MET A 1 -38.84 14.54 -18.59
CA MET A 1 -38.41 14.66 -17.17
C MET A 1 -37.46 13.54 -16.73
N TRP A 2 -37.74 12.27 -17.04
CA TRP A 2 -36.88 11.14 -16.66
C TRP A 2 -35.40 11.27 -17.03
N LYS A 3 -35.08 11.77 -18.24
CA LYS A 3 -33.70 12.04 -18.67
C LYS A 3 -32.99 13.04 -17.75
N LYS A 4 -33.67 14.13 -17.35
CA LYS A 4 -33.11 15.15 -16.46
C LYS A 4 -32.89 14.59 -15.04
N ILE A 5 -33.86 13.84 -14.51
CA ILE A 5 -33.74 13.19 -13.19
C ILE A 5 -32.57 12.20 -13.18
N ARG A 6 -32.45 11.35 -14.20
CA ARG A 6 -31.33 10.40 -14.34
C ARG A 6 -29.99 11.12 -14.40
N VAL A 7 -29.87 12.19 -15.18
CA VAL A 7 -28.63 12.98 -15.28
C VAL A 7 -28.27 13.61 -13.93
N ILE A 8 -29.24 14.18 -13.23
CA ILE A 8 -29.02 14.77 -11.89
C ILE A 8 -28.52 13.71 -10.90
N ILE A 9 -29.15 12.53 -10.85
CA ILE A 9 -28.72 11.42 -9.99
C ILE A 9 -27.28 10.99 -10.32
N LEU A 10 -26.95 10.83 -11.61
CA LEU A 10 -25.60 10.46 -12.03
C LEU A 10 -24.57 11.54 -11.68
N LEU A 11 -24.92 12.82 -11.78
CA LEU A 11 -24.04 13.92 -11.38
C LEU A 11 -23.82 13.96 -9.87
N PHE A 12 -24.85 13.67 -9.05
CA PHE A 12 -24.69 13.54 -7.61
C PHE A 12 -23.77 12.37 -7.23
N ILE A 13 -23.97 11.20 -7.85
CA ILE A 13 -23.08 10.04 -7.65
C ILE A 13 -21.65 10.41 -8.06
N LEU A 14 -21.46 11.02 -9.22
CA LEU A 14 -20.15 11.45 -9.70
C LEU A 14 -19.49 12.46 -8.76
N GLY A 15 -20.24 13.46 -8.30
CA GLY A 15 -19.76 14.47 -7.36
C GLY A 15 -19.36 13.85 -6.01
N TYR A 16 -20.15 12.92 -5.49
CA TYR A 16 -19.83 12.18 -4.28
C TYR A 16 -18.55 11.34 -4.43
N VAL A 17 -18.42 10.59 -5.53
CA VAL A 17 -17.22 9.80 -5.83
C VAL A 17 -15.99 10.69 -5.98
N ALA A 18 -16.11 11.84 -6.65
CA ALA A 18 -15.03 12.80 -6.79
C ALA A 18 -14.61 13.41 -5.45
N PHE A 19 -15.58 13.75 -4.59
CA PHE A 19 -15.32 14.27 -3.25
C PHE A 19 -14.61 13.24 -2.35
N GLN A 20 -15.06 11.98 -2.37
CA GLN A 20 -14.39 10.90 -1.64
C GLN A 20 -12.96 10.69 -2.15
N ALA A 21 -12.76 10.65 -3.48
CA ALA A 21 -11.43 10.55 -4.05
C ALA A 21 -10.51 11.71 -3.63
N TRP A 22 -11.05 12.93 -3.55
CA TRP A 22 -10.29 14.09 -3.07
C TRP A 22 -9.91 13.97 -1.59
N GLN A 23 -10.81 13.49 -0.72
CA GLN A 23 -10.50 13.25 0.70
C GLN A 23 -9.49 12.12 0.90
N ASP A 24 -9.51 11.08 0.05
CA ASP A 24 -8.52 10.01 0.07
C ASP A 24 -7.13 10.54 -0.26
N SER A 25 -7.02 11.43 -1.25
CA SER A 25 -5.75 12.07 -1.63
C SER A 25 -5.31 13.21 -0.69
N ASN A 26 -6.14 13.63 0.27
CA ASN A 26 -5.84 14.72 1.20
C ASN A 26 -6.06 14.27 2.65
N GLN A 27 -5.29 13.28 3.09
CA GLN A 27 -5.36 12.78 4.45
C GLN A 27 -5.07 13.88 5.47
N ASN A 28 -5.98 14.02 6.44
CA ASN A 28 -5.77 14.89 7.58
C ASN A 28 -4.87 14.20 8.61
N TRP A 29 -3.58 14.54 8.57
CA TRP A 29 -2.54 14.00 9.44
C TRP A 29 -2.63 14.43 10.91
N ASP A 30 -3.59 15.29 11.29
CA ASP A 30 -3.87 15.63 12.69
C ASP A 30 -4.79 14.63 13.39
N LYS A 31 -5.44 13.75 12.62
CA LYS A 31 -6.30 12.67 13.13
C LYS A 31 -5.53 11.34 13.16
N PRO A 32 -5.85 10.44 14.12
CA PRO A 32 -5.31 9.09 14.11
C PRO A 32 -5.62 8.36 12.80
N VAL A 33 -4.64 7.60 12.32
CA VAL A 33 -4.73 6.76 11.13
C VAL A 33 -4.85 5.32 11.60
N VAL A 34 -6.07 4.77 11.56
CA VAL A 34 -6.34 3.38 11.92
C VAL A 34 -6.17 2.49 10.68
N VAL A 35 -5.17 1.61 10.71
CA VAL A 35 -4.89 0.66 9.63
C VAL A 35 -5.39 -0.71 10.05
N LEU A 36 -6.47 -1.16 9.43
CA LEU A 36 -7.06 -2.47 9.64
C LEU A 36 -6.41 -3.49 8.70
N LEU A 37 -5.87 -4.57 9.26
CA LEU A 37 -5.14 -5.60 8.54
C LEU A 37 -5.90 -6.92 8.57
N HIS A 38 -6.44 -7.35 7.43
CA HIS A 38 -7.13 -8.64 7.33
C HIS A 38 -6.20 -9.71 6.73
N PRO A 39 -5.73 -10.69 7.52
CA PRO A 39 -4.95 -11.80 6.98
C PRO A 39 -5.82 -12.77 6.19
N ILE A 40 -5.29 -13.27 5.07
CA ILE A 40 -5.97 -14.19 4.16
C ILE A 40 -5.02 -15.32 3.80
N ASN A 41 -5.49 -16.56 3.94
CA ASN A 41 -4.76 -17.73 3.45
C ASN A 41 -4.94 -17.86 1.93
N ALA A 42 -4.10 -17.18 1.16
CA ALA A 42 -4.30 -17.02 -0.28
C ALA A 42 -3.89 -18.25 -1.12
N ASP A 43 -3.19 -19.21 -0.52
CA ASP A 43 -2.81 -20.48 -1.13
C ASP A 43 -3.53 -21.71 -0.57
N GLY A 44 -4.40 -21.51 0.43
CA GLY A 44 -5.20 -22.57 1.05
C GLY A 44 -4.39 -23.60 1.84
N ARG A 45 -3.12 -23.33 2.16
CA ARG A 45 -2.26 -24.31 2.82
C ARG A 45 -2.42 -24.31 4.34
N ALA A 46 -2.26 -25.48 4.95
CA ALA A 46 -2.31 -25.62 6.41
C ALA A 46 -1.16 -24.89 7.11
N THR A 47 0.02 -24.83 6.48
CA THR A 47 1.20 -24.06 6.95
C THR A 47 0.90 -22.56 7.01
N THR A 48 0.32 -22.01 5.95
CA THR A 48 -0.15 -20.61 5.90
C THR A 48 -1.22 -20.35 6.96
N ALA A 49 -2.21 -21.25 7.12
CA ALA A 49 -3.25 -21.12 8.14
C ALA A 49 -2.66 -21.10 9.56
N ALA A 50 -1.72 -22.00 9.85
CA ALA A 50 -1.05 -22.08 11.15
C ALA A 50 -0.21 -20.82 11.45
N TYR A 51 0.45 -20.26 10.44
CA TYR A 51 1.14 -18.98 10.57
C TYR A 51 0.15 -17.86 10.92
N ILE A 52 -0.96 -17.73 10.18
CA ILE A 52 -1.98 -16.70 10.42
C ILE A 52 -2.60 -16.81 11.82
N GLN A 53 -2.84 -18.02 12.32
CA GLN A 53 -3.40 -18.24 13.67
C GLN A 53 -2.50 -17.73 14.80
N ASN A 54 -1.18 -17.64 14.56
CA ASN A 54 -0.21 -17.12 15.52
C ASN A 54 0.10 -15.64 15.32
N LEU A 55 -0.46 -15.00 14.29
CA LEU A 55 -0.26 -13.56 14.06
C LEU A 55 -0.80 -12.74 15.23
N SER A 56 -0.11 -11.64 15.51
CA SER A 56 -0.49 -10.72 16.58
C SER A 56 -0.18 -9.27 16.20
N ALA A 57 -0.93 -8.33 16.78
CA ALA A 57 -0.74 -6.91 16.50
C ALA A 57 0.71 -6.39 16.65
N PRO A 58 1.53 -6.86 17.61
CA PRO A 58 2.92 -6.44 17.75
C PRO A 58 3.80 -6.64 16.50
N GLU A 59 3.51 -7.61 15.64
CA GLU A 59 4.27 -7.85 14.40
C GLU A 59 4.22 -6.65 13.46
N PHE A 60 3.18 -5.82 13.54
CA PHE A 60 3.02 -4.65 12.68
C PHE A 60 3.52 -3.35 13.32
N TYR A 61 4.08 -3.39 14.53
CA TYR A 61 4.53 -2.18 15.23
C TYR A 61 5.76 -1.54 14.57
N GLU A 62 6.59 -2.32 13.87
CA GLU A 62 7.70 -1.76 13.10
C GLU A 62 7.19 -0.79 12.02
N ILE A 63 6.10 -1.16 11.31
CA ILE A 63 5.45 -0.33 10.29
C ILE A 63 4.95 0.97 10.92
N ARG A 64 4.22 0.86 12.05
CA ARG A 64 3.72 2.01 12.82
C ARG A 64 4.85 2.98 13.15
N ASP A 65 5.92 2.45 13.76
CA ASP A 65 7.00 3.25 14.29
C ASP A 65 7.82 3.89 13.17
N TYR A 66 8.05 3.17 12.07
CA TYR A 66 8.70 3.69 10.89
C TYR A 66 7.92 4.87 10.29
N LEU A 67 6.61 4.71 10.10
CA LEU A 67 5.75 5.76 9.54
C LEU A 67 5.64 6.98 10.47
N ALA A 68 5.45 6.75 11.77
CA ALA A 68 5.37 7.83 12.77
C ALA A 68 6.68 8.64 12.82
N GLN A 69 7.83 7.97 12.86
CA GLN A 69 9.14 8.63 12.85
C GLN A 69 9.37 9.42 11.57
N THR A 70 8.96 8.87 10.42
CA THR A 70 9.16 9.52 9.13
C THR A 70 8.21 10.71 8.95
N ALA A 71 6.94 10.58 9.33
CA ALA A 71 5.98 11.68 9.36
C ALA A 71 6.47 12.84 10.25
N LYS A 72 7.06 12.53 11.41
CA LYS A 72 7.63 13.52 12.33
C LYS A 72 8.79 14.31 11.71
N ARG A 73 9.61 13.68 10.86
CA ARG A 73 10.67 14.38 10.09
C ARG A 73 10.09 15.50 9.22
N TYR A 74 8.89 15.29 8.70
CA TYR A 74 8.13 16.27 7.91
C TYR A 74 7.14 17.09 8.75
N GLN A 75 7.33 17.15 10.08
CA GLN A 75 6.51 17.94 11.00
C GLN A 75 5.01 17.55 11.01
N LYS A 76 4.69 16.29 10.67
CA LYS A 76 3.36 15.71 10.84
C LYS A 76 3.29 14.86 12.10
N LYS A 77 2.10 14.73 12.70
CA LYS A 77 1.92 13.92 13.91
C LYS A 77 2.21 12.45 13.65
N GLY A 78 1.69 11.91 12.54
CA GLY A 78 1.89 10.50 12.18
C GLY A 78 1.41 9.55 13.27
N ASP A 79 0.20 9.75 13.78
CA ASP A 79 -0.41 8.87 14.77
C ASP A 79 -1.04 7.67 14.05
N PHE A 80 -0.28 6.58 13.93
CA PHE A 80 -0.72 5.35 13.28
C PHE A 80 -1.13 4.31 14.32
N MET A 81 -2.24 3.61 14.07
CA MET A 81 -2.71 2.49 14.86
C MET A 81 -2.85 1.27 13.95
N MET A 82 -2.08 0.21 14.22
CA MET A 82 -2.15 -1.04 13.46
C MET A 82 -3.10 -1.99 14.17
N VAL A 83 -4.20 -2.36 13.52
CA VAL A 83 -5.23 -3.23 14.07
C VAL A 83 -5.25 -4.52 13.25
N LEU A 84 -4.91 -5.64 13.89
CA LEU A 84 -5.08 -6.95 13.30
C LEU A 84 -6.58 -7.31 13.33
N GLY A 85 -7.16 -7.41 12.14
CA GLY A 85 -8.56 -7.79 11.95
C GLY A 85 -8.75 -9.30 11.91
N ARG A 86 -9.98 -9.71 11.61
CA ARG A 86 -10.35 -11.11 11.40
C ARG A 86 -9.60 -11.71 10.22
N THR A 87 -9.27 -12.99 10.30
CA THR A 87 -8.92 -13.77 9.11
C THR A 87 -10.12 -13.86 8.18
N LEU A 88 -9.92 -13.62 6.89
CA LEU A 88 -10.96 -13.77 5.87
C LEU A 88 -10.76 -15.06 5.07
N GLU A 89 -11.87 -15.75 4.80
CA GLU A 89 -11.87 -17.01 4.04
C GLU A 89 -11.91 -16.76 2.53
N GLU A 90 -12.59 -15.69 2.09
CA GLU A 90 -12.69 -15.31 0.69
C GLU A 90 -11.55 -14.37 0.32
N ALA A 91 -10.75 -14.73 -0.68
CA ALA A 91 -9.69 -13.88 -1.20
C ALA A 91 -10.26 -12.71 -2.05
N PRO A 92 -9.60 -11.54 -2.05
CA PRO A 92 -9.97 -10.44 -2.92
C PRO A 92 -9.82 -10.82 -4.41
N PRO A 93 -10.49 -10.10 -5.32
CA PRO A 93 -10.35 -10.35 -6.75
C PRO A 93 -8.88 -10.19 -7.19
N LYS A 94 -8.38 -11.12 -7.99
CA LYS A 94 -7.02 -11.07 -8.55
C LYS A 94 -6.93 -10.02 -9.65
N VAL A 95 -5.82 -9.30 -9.72
CA VAL A 95 -5.50 -8.47 -10.89
C VAL A 95 -4.94 -9.34 -12.00
N GLU A 96 -5.40 -9.12 -13.22
CA GLU A 96 -4.87 -9.80 -14.39
C GLU A 96 -3.51 -9.20 -14.79
N ALA A 97 -2.52 -10.06 -15.05
CA ALA A 97 -1.13 -9.62 -15.30
C ALA A 97 -0.97 -8.74 -16.56
N ASN A 98 -1.93 -8.78 -17.49
CA ASN A 98 -1.93 -8.00 -18.73
C ASN A 98 -3.21 -7.14 -18.84
N ALA A 99 -3.75 -6.70 -17.70
CA ALA A 99 -4.96 -5.88 -17.66
C ALA A 99 -4.82 -4.62 -18.51
N ASN A 100 -5.76 -4.40 -19.43
CA ASN A 100 -5.91 -3.11 -20.09
C ASN A 100 -6.67 -2.13 -19.17
N VAL A 101 -6.84 -0.88 -19.61
CA VAL A 101 -7.51 0.17 -18.79
C VAL A 101 -8.93 -0.23 -18.36
N PHE A 102 -9.69 -0.92 -19.21
CA PHE A 102 -11.04 -1.38 -18.87
C PHE A 102 -11.00 -2.50 -17.83
N ASP A 103 -10.07 -3.45 -17.96
CA ASP A 103 -9.90 -4.53 -16.98
C ASP A 103 -9.54 -3.96 -15.61
N THR A 104 -8.67 -2.95 -15.57
CA THR A 104 -8.30 -2.22 -14.36
C THR A 104 -9.50 -1.52 -13.73
N ILE A 105 -10.35 -0.86 -14.52
CA ILE A 105 -11.58 -0.22 -14.03
C ILE A 105 -12.55 -1.28 -13.49
N LEU A 106 -12.76 -2.37 -14.22
CA LEU A 106 -13.68 -3.45 -13.78
C LEU A 106 -13.18 -4.09 -12.48
N TRP A 107 -11.88 -4.36 -12.40
CA TRP A 107 -11.26 -4.86 -11.18
C TRP A 107 -11.46 -3.90 -10.02
N SER A 108 -11.32 -2.59 -10.24
CA SER A 108 -11.54 -1.56 -9.21
C SER A 108 -12.91 -1.66 -8.56
N LEU A 109 -13.93 -1.91 -9.39
CA LEU A 109 -15.32 -2.02 -8.95
C LEU A 109 -15.54 -3.33 -8.20
N LYS A 110 -14.98 -4.44 -8.71
CA LYS A 110 -15.01 -5.74 -8.02
C LYS A 110 -14.33 -5.67 -6.65
N PHE A 111 -13.20 -4.98 -6.55
CA PHE A 111 -12.46 -4.88 -5.30
C PHE A 111 -13.19 -4.02 -4.27
N ARG A 112 -13.78 -2.90 -4.68
CA ARG A 112 -14.65 -2.10 -3.79
C ARG A 112 -15.90 -2.86 -3.35
N TYR A 113 -16.52 -3.62 -4.26
CA TYR A 113 -17.65 -4.48 -3.93
C TYR A 113 -17.25 -5.57 -2.93
N TYR A 114 -16.10 -6.20 -3.13
CA TYR A 114 -15.52 -7.15 -2.18
C TYR A 114 -15.30 -6.50 -0.82
N ALA A 115 -14.67 -5.32 -0.77
CA ALA A 115 -14.44 -4.62 0.49
C ALA A 115 -15.74 -4.32 1.24
N TRP A 116 -16.76 -3.82 0.53
CA TRP A 116 -18.09 -3.60 1.10
C TRP A 116 -18.74 -4.89 1.63
N GLN A 117 -18.56 -6.02 0.96
CA GLN A 117 -19.06 -7.32 1.44
C GLN A 117 -18.35 -7.80 2.71
N GLN A 118 -17.08 -7.47 2.88
CA GLN A 118 -16.28 -7.90 4.03
C GLN A 118 -16.44 -7.00 5.27
N GLU A 119 -16.99 -5.78 5.11
CA GLU A 119 -17.25 -4.86 6.22
C GLU A 119 -18.17 -5.48 7.28
N LYS A 120 -17.69 -5.56 8.52
CA LYS A 120 -18.51 -5.93 9.69
C LYS A 120 -18.34 -4.91 10.80
N ALA A 121 -19.45 -4.62 11.50
CA ALA A 121 -19.45 -3.67 12.62
C ALA A 121 -18.43 -4.02 13.72
N ALA A 122 -18.12 -5.30 13.89
CA ALA A 122 -17.14 -5.79 14.86
C ALA A 122 -15.69 -5.37 14.55
N ASP A 123 -15.37 -5.03 13.29
CA ASP A 123 -14.02 -4.58 12.90
C ASP A 123 -13.77 -3.11 13.27
N GLY A 124 -14.81 -2.36 13.64
CA GLY A 124 -14.71 -0.96 14.05
C GLY A 124 -14.45 0.01 12.88
N TYR A 125 -14.07 1.24 13.22
CA TYR A 125 -13.69 2.24 12.24
C TYR A 125 -12.26 2.03 11.76
N SER A 126 -12.04 2.02 10.44
CA SER A 126 -10.71 2.05 9.83
C SER A 126 -10.52 3.30 8.96
N THR A 127 -9.30 3.83 8.99
CA THR A 127 -8.85 4.86 8.05
C THR A 127 -8.37 4.23 6.74
N VAL A 128 -7.70 3.08 6.83
CA VAL A 128 -7.27 2.26 5.69
C VAL A 128 -7.52 0.79 6.03
N THR A 129 -7.96 0.00 5.05
CA THR A 129 -8.09 -1.46 5.18
C THR A 129 -7.16 -2.16 4.20
N LEU A 130 -6.22 -2.97 4.70
CA LEU A 130 -5.34 -3.79 3.89
C LEU A 130 -5.71 -5.26 3.99
N TYR A 131 -5.82 -5.92 2.85
CA TYR A 131 -6.02 -7.36 2.73
C TYR A 131 -4.66 -8.03 2.49
N LEU A 132 -4.19 -8.78 3.49
CA LEU A 132 -2.88 -9.39 3.51
C LEU A 132 -2.98 -10.83 3.03
N ASN A 133 -2.70 -11.04 1.74
CA ASN A 133 -2.66 -12.36 1.12
C ASN A 133 -1.35 -13.06 1.47
N TYR A 134 -1.42 -14.00 2.39
CA TYR A 134 -0.29 -14.81 2.81
C TYR A 134 -0.11 -16.04 1.92
N TYR A 135 1.15 -16.33 1.60
CA TYR A 135 1.58 -17.48 0.80
C TYR A 135 2.72 -18.23 1.50
N ASP A 136 2.73 -19.54 1.39
CA ASP A 136 3.80 -20.41 1.86
C ASP A 136 5.09 -20.16 1.05
N SER A 137 6.13 -19.69 1.75
CA SER A 137 7.45 -19.36 1.17
C SER A 137 8.19 -20.57 0.58
N SER A 138 7.87 -21.80 1.02
CA SER A 138 8.47 -23.02 0.47
C SER A 138 7.88 -23.38 -0.90
N ALA A 139 6.62 -23.01 -1.13
CA ALA A 139 5.90 -23.24 -2.38
C ALA A 139 6.10 -22.14 -3.41
N THR A 140 6.28 -20.90 -2.93
CA THR A 140 6.32 -19.69 -3.77
C THR A 140 7.65 -18.98 -3.58
N LYS A 141 8.51 -18.99 -4.60
CA LYS A 141 9.85 -18.38 -4.51
C LYS A 141 9.86 -16.86 -4.71
N SER A 142 8.83 -16.32 -5.36
CA SER A 142 8.65 -14.88 -5.53
C SER A 142 7.17 -14.55 -5.63
N LEU A 143 6.77 -13.48 -4.95
CA LEU A 143 5.44 -12.93 -5.10
C LEU A 143 5.49 -11.92 -6.23
N LYS A 144 4.60 -12.07 -7.21
CA LYS A 144 4.43 -11.06 -8.24
C LYS A 144 3.89 -9.79 -7.56
N HIS A 145 4.42 -8.64 -8.00
CA HIS A 145 4.07 -7.29 -7.56
C HIS A 145 2.66 -7.22 -6.97
N SER A 146 2.56 -6.83 -5.70
CA SER A 146 1.29 -6.45 -5.08
C SER A 146 0.68 -5.40 -5.99
N THR A 147 -0.52 -5.69 -6.50
CA THR A 147 -1.19 -4.76 -7.39
C THR A 147 -2.14 -3.94 -6.55
N ALA A 148 -1.70 -2.75 -6.16
CA ALA A 148 -2.59 -1.75 -5.60
C ALA A 148 -3.32 -1.06 -6.75
N LEU A 149 -4.65 -1.04 -6.70
CA LEU A 149 -5.39 0.03 -7.34
C LEU A 149 -5.92 0.93 -6.25
N GLU A 150 -5.27 2.08 -6.13
CA GLU A 150 -5.53 3.02 -5.06
C GLU A 150 -6.58 4.03 -5.47
N ARG A 151 -7.82 3.69 -5.18
CA ARG A 151 -8.86 4.69 -4.94
C ARG A 151 -9.75 4.12 -3.85
N GLY A 152 -9.87 4.80 -2.69
CA GLY A 152 -10.78 4.36 -1.63
C GLY A 152 -10.18 3.83 -0.34
N ARG A 153 -8.91 4.10 0.01
CA ARG A 153 -8.27 3.68 1.28
C ARG A 153 -8.31 2.16 1.54
N ILE A 154 -8.32 1.36 0.47
CA ILE A 154 -8.24 -0.10 0.52
C ILE A 154 -7.07 -0.59 -0.33
N GLY A 155 -6.38 -1.63 0.13
CA GLY A 155 -5.20 -2.16 -0.57
C GLY A 155 -5.03 -3.66 -0.38
N ILE A 156 -4.23 -4.30 -1.23
CA ILE A 156 -3.90 -5.73 -1.15
C ILE A 156 -2.39 -5.87 -1.13
N ALA A 157 -1.87 -6.60 -0.16
CA ALA A 157 -0.46 -6.98 -0.11
C ALA A 157 -0.33 -8.48 -0.28
N ASN A 158 0.49 -8.92 -1.24
CA ASN A 158 0.89 -10.33 -1.33
C ASN A 158 2.19 -10.50 -0.55
N ILE A 159 2.16 -11.32 0.50
CA ILE A 159 3.28 -11.50 1.44
C ILE A 159 3.49 -12.97 1.83
N PHE A 160 4.63 -13.27 2.46
CA PHE A 160 4.97 -14.64 2.83
C PHE A 160 4.53 -14.99 4.25
N ALA A 161 4.03 -16.22 4.44
CA ALA A 161 3.67 -16.81 5.72
C ALA A 161 4.89 -17.45 6.39
N ASN A 162 5.93 -16.65 6.66
CA ASN A 162 7.16 -17.13 7.28
C ASN A 162 7.83 -15.99 8.06
N ALA A 163 8.24 -16.28 9.29
CA ALA A 163 8.85 -15.33 10.21
C ALA A 163 10.19 -14.77 9.68
N GLU A 164 10.95 -15.54 8.90
CA GLU A 164 12.22 -15.05 8.32
C GLU A 164 12.01 -13.92 7.29
N GLN A 165 10.84 -13.87 6.65
CA GLN A 165 10.46 -12.82 5.69
C GLN A 165 9.63 -11.71 6.33
N GLU A 166 9.31 -11.76 7.63
CA GLU A 166 8.51 -10.73 8.31
C GLU A 166 9.07 -9.30 8.11
N PRO A 167 10.40 -9.06 8.22
CA PRO A 167 10.95 -7.72 7.96
C PRO A 167 10.78 -7.27 6.49
N GLN A 168 10.78 -8.20 5.55
CA GLN A 168 10.53 -7.90 4.13
C GLN A 168 9.04 -7.67 3.86
N ASN A 169 8.16 -8.43 4.50
CA ASN A 169 6.72 -8.21 4.47
C ASN A 169 6.39 -6.81 4.99
N ASN A 170 7.05 -6.33 6.05
CA ASN A 170 6.85 -4.98 6.56
C ASN A 170 7.19 -3.89 5.52
N VAL A 171 8.21 -4.10 4.68
CA VAL A 171 8.47 -3.21 3.54
C VAL A 171 7.30 -3.20 2.55
N ILE A 172 6.82 -4.37 2.16
CA ILE A 172 5.70 -4.51 1.21
C ILE A 172 4.44 -3.85 1.79
N ILE A 173 4.05 -4.21 3.01
CA ILE A 173 2.85 -3.65 3.66
C ILE A 173 2.95 -2.14 3.78
N THR A 174 4.12 -1.59 4.13
CA THR A 174 4.30 -0.13 4.22
C THR A 174 4.19 0.53 2.85
N HIS A 175 4.73 -0.09 1.80
CA HIS A 175 4.58 0.36 0.42
C HIS A 175 3.10 0.42 0.00
N GLU A 176 2.35 -0.67 0.20
CA GLU A 176 0.91 -0.73 -0.08
C GLU A 176 0.07 0.23 0.78
N LEU A 177 0.53 0.52 2.00
CA LEU A 177 -0.13 1.46 2.87
C LEU A 177 0.04 2.91 2.38
N LEU A 178 1.23 3.29 1.91
CA LEU A 178 1.46 4.65 1.39
C LEU A 178 0.67 4.95 0.12
N HIS A 179 0.50 3.92 -0.69
CA HIS A 179 -0.43 3.88 -1.80
C HIS A 179 -1.85 4.30 -1.40
N ALA A 180 -2.37 3.82 -0.26
CA ALA A 180 -3.68 4.25 0.25
C ALA A 180 -3.79 5.77 0.56
N PHE A 181 -2.66 6.47 0.65
CA PHE A 181 -2.57 7.93 0.83
C PHE A 181 -2.13 8.67 -0.44
N GLY A 182 -2.07 8.00 -1.59
CA GLY A 182 -1.81 8.61 -2.90
C GLY A 182 -0.34 8.63 -3.34
N ALA A 183 0.55 7.91 -2.64
CA ALA A 183 1.92 7.70 -3.12
C ALA A 183 1.93 6.98 -4.46
N LYS A 184 2.88 7.32 -5.34
CA LYS A 184 3.04 6.65 -6.63
C LYS A 184 4.31 5.82 -6.66
N ASP A 185 4.24 4.75 -7.44
CA ASP A 185 5.39 3.94 -7.80
C ASP A 185 6.51 4.77 -8.43
N LYS A 186 7.74 4.49 -8.00
CA LYS A 186 8.96 5.16 -8.47
C LYS A 186 9.90 4.18 -9.18
N TYR A 187 9.31 3.15 -9.79
CA TYR A 187 10.00 2.15 -10.60
C TYR A 187 9.34 2.02 -11.97
N ASP A 188 10.11 1.56 -12.96
CA ASP A 188 9.61 1.30 -14.29
C ASP A 188 8.84 -0.03 -14.30
N LEU A 189 7.56 0.02 -14.69
CA LEU A 189 6.65 -1.15 -14.65
C LEU A 189 7.10 -2.31 -15.56
N LYS A 190 7.95 -2.06 -16.57
CA LYS A 190 8.42 -3.11 -17.50
C LYS A 190 9.64 -3.84 -16.94
N THR A 191 10.52 -3.11 -16.27
CA THR A 191 11.83 -3.60 -15.81
C THR A 191 11.90 -3.86 -14.31
N GLY A 192 10.98 -3.28 -13.53
CA GLY A 192 11.02 -3.25 -12.06
C GLY A 192 12.19 -2.43 -11.49
N GLN A 193 12.91 -1.68 -12.33
CA GLN A 193 14.06 -0.88 -11.88
C GLN A 193 13.58 0.46 -11.32
N PRO A 194 14.12 0.89 -10.16
CA PRO A 194 13.92 2.24 -9.65
C PRO A 194 14.30 3.31 -10.68
N ILE A 195 13.45 4.32 -10.85
CA ILE A 195 13.65 5.40 -11.84
C ILE A 195 14.51 6.49 -11.21
N TYR A 196 15.64 6.85 -11.83
CA TYR A 196 16.43 8.01 -11.39
C TYR A 196 15.77 9.34 -11.82
N PRO A 197 15.73 10.39 -10.98
CA PRO A 197 16.22 10.42 -9.59
C PRO A 197 15.18 9.96 -8.56
N GLN A 198 13.89 9.94 -8.87
CA GLN A 198 12.83 9.84 -7.86
C GLN A 198 12.84 8.53 -7.06
N GLY A 199 13.21 7.41 -7.68
CA GLY A 199 13.29 6.08 -7.08
C GLY A 199 14.61 5.78 -6.37
N TYR A 200 15.54 6.74 -6.30
CA TYR A 200 16.82 6.57 -5.65
C TYR A 200 16.77 7.16 -4.24
N ALA A 201 17.22 6.41 -3.23
CA ALA A 201 17.20 6.88 -1.85
C ALA A 201 18.08 8.12 -1.62
N ASN A 202 19.24 8.21 -2.30
CA ASN A 202 20.07 9.39 -2.34
C ASN A 202 20.51 9.66 -3.79
N PRO A 203 19.75 10.44 -4.57
CA PRO A 203 20.09 10.70 -5.96
C PRO A 203 21.35 11.56 -6.13
N THR A 204 21.87 12.14 -5.05
CA THR A 204 23.04 13.03 -5.06
C THR A 204 24.33 12.39 -4.54
N GLN A 205 24.30 11.13 -4.09
CA GLN A 205 25.49 10.47 -3.58
C GLN A 205 26.57 10.26 -4.66
N SER A 206 27.84 10.19 -4.24
CA SER A 206 28.97 9.84 -5.11
C SER A 206 29.85 8.77 -4.43
N PRO A 207 30.07 7.60 -5.05
CA PRO A 207 29.51 7.17 -6.34
C PRO A 207 27.99 6.98 -6.29
N LEU A 208 27.30 7.19 -7.42
CA LEU A 208 25.83 7.10 -7.49
C LEU A 208 25.30 5.70 -7.17
N LEU A 209 26.03 4.66 -7.57
CA LEU A 209 25.68 3.25 -7.35
C LEU A 209 26.85 2.52 -6.68
N PRO A 210 26.58 1.51 -5.84
CA PRO A 210 25.26 1.07 -5.40
C PRO A 210 24.60 2.06 -4.44
N GLN A 211 23.28 2.16 -4.49
CA GLN A 211 22.51 2.84 -3.44
C GLN A 211 22.57 2.01 -2.15
N HIS A 212 22.61 2.69 -0.99
CA HIS A 212 22.65 1.99 0.30
C HIS A 212 21.26 1.63 0.82
N ARG A 213 20.22 2.35 0.36
CA ARG A 213 18.82 2.16 0.74
C ARG A 213 17.93 2.23 -0.49
N ALA A 214 16.70 1.76 -0.36
CA ALA A 214 15.66 1.93 -1.37
C ALA A 214 14.87 3.20 -1.06
N GLU A 215 14.46 3.95 -2.07
CA GLU A 215 13.25 4.75 -1.88
C GLU A 215 12.08 3.77 -1.71
N LEU A 216 11.27 3.93 -0.67
CA LEU A 216 10.26 2.94 -0.30
C LEU A 216 9.26 2.69 -1.44
N MET A 217 8.86 3.74 -2.16
CA MET A 217 7.97 3.63 -3.32
C MET A 217 8.65 3.13 -4.61
N ALA A 218 9.98 2.94 -4.59
CA ALA A 218 10.67 2.22 -5.66
C ALA A 218 10.79 0.71 -5.38
N GLY A 219 10.52 0.28 -4.15
CA GLY A 219 10.49 -1.13 -3.72
C GLY A 219 11.87 -1.82 -3.63
N TYR A 220 12.88 -1.36 -4.37
CA TYR A 220 14.17 -2.03 -4.50
C TYR A 220 15.36 -1.07 -4.35
N ILE A 221 16.51 -1.59 -3.93
CA ILE A 221 17.79 -0.89 -3.83
C ILE A 221 18.53 -1.01 -5.17
N PRO A 222 18.79 0.07 -5.92
CA PRO A 222 19.63 0.03 -7.12
C PRO A 222 21.08 -0.38 -6.79
N ILE A 223 21.56 -1.47 -7.38
CA ILE A 223 22.95 -1.93 -7.26
C ILE A 223 23.76 -1.56 -8.51
N THR A 224 23.16 -1.76 -9.68
CA THR A 224 23.62 -1.25 -10.97
C THR A 224 22.41 -0.66 -11.70
N GLU A 225 22.61 -0.09 -12.89
CA GLU A 225 21.52 0.41 -13.73
C GLU A 225 20.49 -0.68 -14.13
N GLN A 226 20.90 -1.95 -14.16
CA GLN A 226 20.06 -3.08 -14.59
C GLN A 226 19.76 -4.07 -13.47
N LYS A 227 20.29 -3.83 -12.26
CA LYS A 227 20.14 -4.75 -11.13
C LYS A 227 19.75 -3.97 -9.88
N SER A 228 18.65 -4.41 -9.28
CA SER A 228 18.17 -3.95 -8.00
C SER A 228 17.90 -5.15 -7.08
N VAL A 229 17.89 -4.92 -5.77
CA VAL A 229 17.63 -5.98 -4.76
C VAL A 229 16.60 -5.53 -3.75
N MET A 230 15.76 -6.45 -3.29
CA MET A 230 14.75 -6.14 -2.27
C MET A 230 15.47 -5.71 -0.98
N PRO A 231 15.05 -4.61 -0.33
CA PRO A 231 15.58 -4.25 0.98
C PRO A 231 15.25 -5.36 1.99
N ARG A 232 16.17 -5.61 2.92
CA ARG A 232 16.00 -6.66 3.93
C ARG A 232 14.97 -6.32 5.00
N ASN A 233 14.69 -5.03 5.20
CA ASN A 233 13.78 -4.49 6.22
C ASN A 233 13.52 -3.00 5.98
N LEU A 234 12.64 -2.38 6.78
CA LEU A 234 12.29 -0.97 6.70
C LEU A 234 13.47 -0.03 7.01
N GLN A 235 14.45 -0.42 7.83
CA GLN A 235 15.63 0.43 8.09
C GLN A 235 16.53 0.59 6.86
N ARG A 236 16.35 -0.27 5.84
CA ARG A 236 17.01 -0.18 4.53
C ARG A 236 16.18 0.58 3.50
N THR A 237 15.14 1.29 3.91
CA THR A 237 14.35 2.17 3.04
C THR A 237 14.39 3.62 3.55
N VAL A 238 13.94 4.53 2.70
CA VAL A 238 13.64 5.94 3.03
C VAL A 238 12.34 6.33 2.33
N ILE A 239 11.67 7.37 2.84
CA ILE A 239 10.63 8.10 2.13
C ILE A 239 11.25 9.46 1.81
N ASN A 240 11.44 9.74 0.52
CA ASN A 240 11.96 11.01 0.03
C ASN A 240 10.86 12.06 -0.08
N ASP A 241 11.29 13.30 -0.32
CA ASP A 241 10.41 14.46 -0.40
C ASP A 241 9.32 14.33 -1.47
N GLU A 242 9.58 13.61 -2.57
CA GLU A 242 8.56 13.39 -3.60
C GLU A 242 7.43 12.51 -3.08
N THR A 243 7.75 11.35 -2.48
CA THR A 243 6.75 10.51 -1.81
C THR A 243 6.05 11.26 -0.67
N ALA A 244 6.81 12.03 0.13
CA ALA A 244 6.26 12.81 1.23
C ALA A 244 5.29 13.91 0.75
N LYS A 245 5.51 14.50 -0.43
CA LYS A 245 4.55 15.41 -1.08
C LYS A 245 3.29 14.68 -1.52
N GLU A 246 3.43 13.52 -2.15
CA GLU A 246 2.30 12.73 -2.64
C GLU A 246 1.35 12.32 -1.52
N VAL A 247 1.88 11.92 -0.37
CA VAL A 247 1.06 11.56 0.80
C VAL A 247 0.62 12.77 1.64
N GLY A 248 0.98 14.00 1.23
CA GLY A 248 0.56 15.23 1.90
C GLY A 248 1.30 15.55 3.20
N TRP A 249 2.48 14.97 3.43
CA TRP A 249 3.36 15.35 4.54
C TRP A 249 4.08 16.67 4.31
N ILE A 250 4.45 16.97 3.06
CA ILE A 250 4.97 18.28 2.67
C ILE A 250 3.84 19.07 2.04
N SER A 251 3.56 20.27 2.55
CA SER A 251 2.58 21.16 1.93
C SER A 251 3.06 21.58 0.54
N THR A 252 2.27 21.32 -0.49
CA THR A 252 2.41 21.98 -1.78
C THR A 252 1.75 23.35 -1.69
N HIS A 253 2.43 24.36 -1.14
CA HIS A 253 1.95 25.74 -1.23
C HIS A 253 2.12 26.20 -2.68
N TRP A 254 1.02 26.19 -3.45
CA TRP A 254 0.96 26.74 -4.80
C TRP A 254 0.16 28.04 -4.84
N TRP A 255 0.44 29.02 -3.98
CA TRP A 255 0.04 30.42 -4.19
C TRP A 255 1.02 31.34 -3.43
N ASN A 256 1.81 32.12 -4.17
CA ASN A 256 2.35 33.41 -3.75
C ASN A 256 1.57 34.48 -4.51
#